data_AF-A0A935Z898-F1
#
_entry.id   AF-A0A935Z898-F1
#
_cell.length_a   1.000
_cell.length_b   1.000
_cell.length_c   1.000
_cell.angle_alpha   90.00
_cell.angle_beta   90.00
_cell.angle_gamma   90.00
#
_symmetry.space_group_name_H-M   'P 1'
#
loop_
_entity.id
_entity.type
_entity.pdbx_description
1 polymer ?
#
loop_
_entity_poly.entity_id
_entity_poly.type
_entity_poly.pdbx_seq_one_letter_code
_entity_poly.pdbx_strand_id
1 'polypeptide(L)'
;MNEPTISPSSSHGTRPFDARPALVRAACLLPALVAAASVACGEVTSVPGDDASTEAGSPPVDAAPGEDGDSLAPPGADAAPLDHCAAVAASVTEAGFGATVGVRCDSEYAYVSGDTYPTHAKMDGITGTNDQVPVPAPGYVSPIRLAPKVAAKPTTIDAALGVAVNGVPIYDYSSQGALDPSVYDPKFDTKATGELDVCNGHSGRGDDYHYHAAPTCMMAAMKNAGPRAILGWGFDGYPIYGNSNPDGTPIAAGELDVCNSKPDPTFGRRYHTSDAHPYIVQCLVGEIDAAKAPRVSPLTKQGGGGGRPPGQKPPGGVQNLKLVEQSDGSRTMTYEHGGQTYSIAYRLSTTPRCWDFEDRSYSTGGVLQRGTYCRP
;
A
#
# COMPACT_ATOMS: atom_id res chain seq x y z
N MET A 1 53.53 -30.12 -43.76
CA MET A 1 53.32 -30.25 -45.22
C MET A 1 51.85 -30.55 -45.44
N ASN A 2 51.31 -29.96 -46.50
CA ASN A 2 49.95 -30.00 -47.04
C ASN A 2 48.96 -28.93 -46.58
N GLU A 3 48.30 -28.44 -47.63
CA GLU A 3 47.76 -27.11 -47.93
C GLU A 3 46.32 -26.86 -47.46
N PRO A 4 45.84 -25.60 -47.52
CA PRO A 4 44.47 -25.21 -47.22
C PRO A 4 43.58 -25.17 -48.47
N THR A 5 42.27 -25.38 -48.29
CA THR A 5 41.25 -25.16 -49.35
C THR A 5 40.00 -24.45 -48.83
N ILE A 6 39.91 -23.17 -49.17
CA ILE A 6 38.81 -22.46 -49.87
C ILE A 6 37.36 -22.64 -49.37
N SER A 7 36.77 -21.52 -48.92
CA SER A 7 35.32 -21.24 -48.84
C SER A 7 34.63 -21.14 -50.21
N PRO A 8 33.29 -21.22 -50.25
CA PRO A 8 32.59 -20.06 -50.79
C PRO A 8 31.38 -19.60 -49.97
N SER A 9 31.12 -18.29 -50.07
CA SER A 9 29.96 -17.58 -49.55
C SER A 9 28.67 -17.96 -50.27
N SER A 10 27.54 -17.93 -49.54
CA SER A 10 26.22 -17.73 -50.14
C SER A 10 25.52 -16.56 -49.45
N SER A 11 25.18 -15.58 -50.28
CA SER A 11 24.53 -14.32 -50.00
C SER A 11 23.00 -14.43 -49.99
N HIS A 12 22.39 -13.58 -49.16
CA HIS A 12 21.15 -12.82 -49.40
C HIS A 12 19.80 -13.55 -49.52
N GLY A 13 18.88 -13.16 -48.63
CA GLY A 13 17.46 -13.49 -48.71
C GLY A 13 16.63 -12.89 -47.59
N THR A 14 16.71 -11.57 -47.40
CA THR A 14 15.76 -10.80 -46.58
C THR A 14 14.36 -10.91 -47.18
N ARG A 15 13.42 -11.53 -46.47
CA ARG A 15 11.99 -11.53 -46.82
C ARG A 15 11.29 -10.34 -46.16
N PRO A 16 10.52 -9.53 -46.90
CA PRO A 16 9.68 -8.50 -46.29
C PRO A 16 8.45 -9.15 -45.66
N PHE A 17 8.18 -8.82 -44.40
CA PHE A 17 6.90 -9.09 -43.75
C PHE A 17 5.86 -8.12 -44.32
N ASP A 18 4.92 -8.69 -45.05
CA ASP A 18 3.80 -8.00 -45.69
C ASP A 18 2.76 -7.65 -44.61
N ALA A 19 2.77 -6.39 -44.15
CA ALA A 19 1.79 -5.86 -43.21
C ALA A 19 0.53 -5.44 -43.97
N ARG A 20 -0.50 -6.30 -43.99
CA ARG A 20 -1.85 -5.92 -44.41
C ARG A 20 -2.73 -5.67 -43.18
N PRO A 21 -3.32 -4.48 -43.02
CA PRO A 21 -4.26 -4.21 -41.94
C PRO A 21 -5.61 -4.85 -42.27
N ALA A 22 -6.10 -5.72 -41.38
CA ALA A 22 -7.46 -6.21 -41.42
C ALA A 22 -8.41 -5.08 -40.98
N LEU A 23 -9.20 -4.55 -41.92
CA LEU A 23 -10.35 -3.68 -41.65
C LEU A 23 -11.39 -4.46 -40.83
N VAL A 24 -11.52 -4.16 -39.55
CA VAL A 24 -12.71 -4.53 -38.78
C VAL A 24 -13.76 -3.42 -38.99
N ARG A 25 -14.81 -3.74 -39.76
CA ARG A 25 -15.99 -2.89 -39.92
C ARG A 25 -16.77 -2.86 -38.60
N ALA A 26 -16.76 -1.73 -37.92
CA ALA A 26 -17.72 -1.42 -36.87
C ALA A 26 -19.10 -1.17 -37.50
N ALA A 27 -20.06 -2.05 -37.24
CA ALA A 27 -21.46 -1.83 -37.59
C ALA A 27 -22.11 -1.03 -36.45
N CYS A 28 -22.28 0.28 -36.65
CA CYS A 28 -23.20 1.09 -35.87
C CYS A 28 -24.64 0.73 -36.28
N LEU A 29 -25.42 0.21 -35.34
CA LEU A 29 -26.88 0.16 -35.46
C LEU A 29 -27.48 1.15 -34.46
N LEU A 30 -27.88 2.32 -34.98
CA LEU A 30 -28.96 3.11 -34.38
C LEU A 30 -30.29 2.39 -34.65
N PRO A 31 -31.29 2.66 -33.79
CA PRO A 31 -32.54 3.15 -34.33
C PRO A 31 -32.97 4.46 -33.67
N ALA A 32 -33.46 5.36 -34.52
CA ALA A 32 -34.04 6.65 -34.17
C ALA A 32 -35.57 6.58 -34.19
N LEU A 33 -36.19 7.25 -33.20
CA LEU A 33 -37.41 8.10 -33.27
C LEU A 33 -38.76 7.41 -33.63
N VAL A 34 -39.97 7.73 -33.16
CA VAL A 34 -40.65 8.88 -32.49
C VAL A 34 -41.99 8.37 -31.92
N ALA A 35 -42.49 8.93 -30.80
CA ALA A 35 -43.86 9.46 -30.68
C ALA A 35 -44.10 10.14 -29.32
N ALA A 36 -44.70 11.33 -29.41
CA ALA A 36 -44.90 12.31 -28.35
C ALA A 36 -46.20 12.11 -27.55
N ALA A 37 -46.23 12.66 -26.33
CA ALA A 37 -47.42 13.28 -25.76
C ALA A 37 -47.00 14.35 -24.74
N SER A 38 -47.83 15.38 -24.65
CA SER A 38 -47.49 16.77 -24.39
C SER A 38 -48.17 17.33 -23.13
N VAL A 39 -47.52 18.34 -22.54
CA VAL A 39 -48.09 19.53 -21.85
C VAL A 39 -48.71 19.34 -20.45
N ALA A 40 -48.13 20.01 -19.46
CA ALA A 40 -48.73 21.18 -18.80
C ALA A 40 -47.75 21.84 -17.80
N CYS A 41 -47.30 23.06 -18.12
CA CYS A 41 -46.83 24.04 -17.13
C CYS A 41 -48.04 24.86 -16.65
N GLY A 42 -48.07 25.17 -15.36
CA GLY A 42 -48.99 26.14 -14.76
C GLY A 42 -48.21 27.19 -13.98
N GLU A 43 -48.12 28.38 -14.57
CA GLU A 43 -47.89 29.67 -13.91
C GLU A 43 -49.25 30.40 -14.01
N VAL A 44 -49.77 31.15 -13.05
CA VAL A 44 -49.56 32.60 -12.77
C VAL A 44 -50.58 32.92 -11.64
N THR A 45 -50.29 33.75 -10.64
CA THR A 45 -50.80 35.14 -10.57
C THR A 45 -50.24 35.89 -9.36
N SER A 46 -49.64 37.04 -9.67
CA SER A 46 -49.37 38.22 -8.85
C SER A 46 -50.66 39.00 -8.54
N VAL A 47 -50.69 39.85 -7.49
CA VAL A 47 -50.88 41.33 -7.50
C VAL A 47 -50.57 41.94 -6.08
N PRO A 48 -50.55 43.28 -5.82
CA PRO A 48 -49.34 43.99 -5.36
C PRO A 48 -49.55 44.83 -4.07
N GLY A 49 -48.55 45.63 -3.70
CA GLY A 49 -48.72 46.72 -2.72
C GLY A 49 -47.41 47.47 -2.43
N ASP A 50 -47.26 48.62 -3.07
CA ASP A 50 -46.24 49.65 -2.85
C ASP A 50 -46.30 50.24 -1.43
N ASP A 51 -45.15 50.64 -0.85
CA ASP A 51 -44.84 52.06 -0.68
C ASP A 51 -43.48 52.29 0.00
N ALA A 52 -42.89 53.41 -0.37
CA ALA A 52 -41.51 53.78 -0.14
C ALA A 52 -41.31 54.72 1.06
N SER A 53 -40.04 54.80 1.49
CA SER A 53 -39.35 55.98 2.03
C SER A 53 -39.58 56.39 3.49
N THR A 54 -38.55 56.33 4.34
CA THR A 54 -37.67 57.48 4.69
C THR A 54 -36.87 57.24 5.98
N GLU A 55 -35.55 57.43 5.85
CA GLU A 55 -34.57 58.03 6.77
C GLU A 55 -34.98 58.36 8.23
N ALA A 56 -34.15 57.93 9.20
CA ALA A 56 -33.25 58.80 9.99
C ALA A 56 -33.07 58.32 11.45
N GLY A 57 -31.81 58.30 11.90
CA GLY A 57 -31.46 58.61 13.30
C GLY A 57 -30.80 57.49 14.11
N SER A 58 -29.48 57.33 13.98
CA SER A 58 -28.63 56.91 15.10
C SER A 58 -28.14 58.14 15.88
N PRO A 59 -27.91 58.02 17.19
CA PRO A 59 -26.72 58.62 17.79
C PRO A 59 -26.05 57.64 18.79
N PRO A 60 -24.89 57.96 19.41
CA PRO A 60 -23.66 57.21 19.19
C PRO A 60 -23.22 56.46 20.46
N VAL A 61 -22.23 55.57 20.34
CA VAL A 61 -21.38 55.22 21.49
C VAL A 61 -19.92 55.46 21.13
N ASP A 62 -19.32 56.28 21.98
CA ASP A 62 -18.01 56.89 21.85
C ASP A 62 -16.86 55.90 21.82
N ALA A 63 -15.85 56.23 21.00
CA ALA A 63 -14.52 55.67 21.04
C ALA A 63 -13.53 56.76 21.47
N ALA A 64 -12.67 56.46 22.44
CA ALA A 64 -11.38 57.13 22.66
C ALA A 64 -10.47 56.28 23.59
N PRO A 65 -9.13 56.48 23.56
CA PRO A 65 -8.16 55.38 23.46
C PRO A 65 -7.06 55.29 24.54
N GLY A 66 -6.32 54.17 24.51
CA GLY A 66 -4.92 53.99 24.97
C GLY A 66 -4.71 53.66 26.46
N GLU A 67 -3.70 52.92 26.92
CA GLU A 67 -2.65 52.02 26.37
C GLU A 67 -2.16 51.14 27.56
N ASP A 68 -1.42 50.08 27.23
CA ASP A 68 -0.39 49.39 28.02
C ASP A 68 -0.76 48.34 29.08
N GLY A 69 -0.34 47.10 28.80
CA GLY A 69 0.24 46.25 29.84
C GLY A 69 -0.15 44.78 29.87
N ASP A 70 -0.25 44.08 28.74
CA ASP A 70 -0.11 42.61 28.78
C ASP A 70 0.97 42.18 27.79
N SER A 71 2.11 41.79 28.35
CA SER A 71 3.29 41.35 27.64
C SER A 71 2.97 40.02 26.96
N LEU A 72 2.54 40.08 25.70
CA LEU A 72 2.52 38.94 24.80
C LEU A 72 3.93 38.36 24.71
N ALA A 73 4.11 37.18 25.32
CA ALA A 73 5.30 36.37 25.14
C ALA A 73 5.51 36.12 23.63
N PRO A 74 6.75 36.15 23.13
CA PRO A 74 7.02 36.03 21.70
C PRO A 74 6.61 34.65 21.18
N PRO A 75 6.18 34.53 19.91
CA PRO A 75 5.96 33.24 19.26
C PRO A 75 7.33 32.62 18.97
N GLY A 76 7.81 31.84 19.93
CA GLY A 76 9.13 31.24 19.87
C GLY A 76 9.45 30.39 21.10
N ALA A 77 8.42 29.80 21.74
CA ALA A 77 8.68 28.71 22.65
C ALA A 77 9.12 27.52 21.77
N ASP A 78 10.43 27.36 21.60
CA ASP A 78 11.04 26.14 21.07
C ASP A 78 10.40 24.97 21.81
N ALA A 79 9.50 24.27 21.13
CA ALA A 79 9.12 22.94 21.54
C ALA A 79 10.43 22.16 21.67
N ALA A 80 10.64 21.52 22.82
CA ALA A 80 11.82 20.67 23.00
C ALA A 80 11.96 19.76 21.76
N PRO A 81 13.18 19.58 21.22
CA PRO A 81 13.39 18.77 20.03
C PRO A 81 12.64 17.46 20.17
N LEU A 82 11.77 17.15 19.19
CA LEU A 82 10.95 15.95 19.24
C LEU A 82 11.85 14.72 19.40
N ASP A 83 11.61 13.95 20.46
CA ASP A 83 12.22 12.64 20.61
C ASP A 83 11.53 11.67 19.65
N HIS A 84 12.09 11.57 18.44
CA HIS A 84 11.55 10.75 17.37
C HIS A 84 11.53 9.27 17.75
N CYS A 85 12.53 8.80 18.51
CA CYS A 85 12.59 7.42 18.97
C CYS A 85 11.43 7.14 19.93
N ALA A 86 11.17 8.04 20.88
CA ALA A 86 10.05 7.93 21.80
C ALA A 86 8.70 7.94 21.05
N ALA A 87 8.55 8.76 20.01
CA ALA A 87 7.34 8.79 19.19
C ALA A 87 7.09 7.45 18.46
N VAL A 88 8.13 6.84 17.87
CA VAL A 88 8.03 5.52 17.23
C VAL A 88 7.65 4.45 18.26
N ALA A 89 8.34 4.41 19.40
CA ALA A 89 8.05 3.45 20.46
C ALA A 89 6.62 3.62 21.04
N ALA A 90 6.21 4.85 21.30
CA ALA A 90 4.86 5.18 21.76
C ALA A 90 3.80 4.70 20.76
N SER A 91 3.97 4.97 19.47
CA SER A 91 3.01 4.56 18.42
C SER A 91 2.72 3.05 18.44
N VAL A 92 3.73 2.22 18.67
CA VAL A 92 3.59 0.75 18.76
C VAL A 92 2.89 0.33 20.05
N THR A 93 3.32 0.89 21.19
CA THR A 93 2.80 0.50 22.51
C THR A 93 1.35 0.97 22.73
N GLU A 94 1.03 2.20 22.36
CA GLU A 94 -0.31 2.78 22.46
C GLU A 94 -1.31 2.11 21.51
N ALA A 95 -0.84 1.69 20.32
CA ALA A 95 -1.64 0.87 19.41
C ALA A 95 -1.94 -0.54 19.97
N GLY A 96 -1.16 -1.00 20.94
CA GLY A 96 -1.35 -2.30 21.60
C GLY A 96 -0.52 -3.43 21.00
N PHE A 97 0.46 -3.15 20.15
CA PHE A 97 1.29 -4.16 19.46
C PHE A 97 2.66 -4.39 20.12
N GLY A 98 2.98 -3.71 21.23
CA GLY A 98 4.28 -3.83 21.92
C GLY A 98 4.65 -5.22 22.45
N ALA A 99 3.73 -6.17 22.47
CA ALA A 99 4.02 -7.57 22.81
C ALA A 99 4.63 -8.38 21.66
N THR A 100 4.35 -7.99 20.41
CA THR A 100 4.82 -8.68 19.19
C THR A 100 5.81 -7.83 18.39
N VAL A 101 5.84 -6.52 18.63
CA VAL A 101 6.71 -5.56 17.94
C VAL A 101 7.64 -4.90 18.94
N GLY A 102 8.95 -5.01 18.70
CA GLY A 102 9.97 -4.36 19.51
C GLY A 102 10.54 -3.12 18.84
N VAL A 103 10.84 -2.07 19.60
CA VAL A 103 11.53 -0.87 19.11
C VAL A 103 12.84 -0.69 19.88
N ARG A 104 13.94 -0.51 19.15
CA ARG A 104 15.25 -0.11 19.71
C ARG A 104 15.82 1.02 18.88
N CYS A 105 16.54 1.95 19.50
CA CYS A 105 17.11 3.09 18.79
C CYS A 105 18.61 3.18 18.98
N ASP A 106 19.30 3.66 17.96
CA ASP A 106 20.63 4.26 18.07
C ASP A 106 20.54 5.77 17.79
N SER A 107 21.66 6.42 17.46
CA SER A 107 21.68 7.85 17.17
C SER A 107 21.07 8.23 15.81
N GLU A 108 20.89 7.28 14.90
CA GLU A 108 20.44 7.53 13.52
C GLU A 108 19.05 6.95 13.23
N TYR A 109 18.72 5.78 13.79
CA TYR A 109 17.52 5.00 13.46
C TYR A 109 16.77 4.49 14.69
N ALA A 110 15.44 4.45 14.58
CA ALA A 110 14.61 3.52 15.33
C ALA A 110 14.46 2.23 14.51
N TYR A 111 14.83 1.11 15.11
CA TYR A 111 14.70 -0.23 14.58
C TYR A 111 13.41 -0.88 15.09
N VAL A 112 12.39 -0.93 14.24
CA VAL A 112 11.12 -1.61 14.51
C VAL A 112 11.26 -3.07 14.08
N SER A 113 11.13 -4.00 15.02
CA SER A 113 11.37 -5.43 14.82
C SER A 113 10.08 -6.24 14.95
N GLY A 114 9.89 -7.19 14.03
CA GLY A 114 8.73 -8.09 14.00
C GLY A 114 9.02 -9.33 13.13
N ASP A 115 7.96 -10.01 12.70
CA ASP A 115 8.05 -11.19 11.84
C ASP A 115 7.15 -11.13 10.60
N THR A 116 6.67 -9.94 10.24
CA THR A 116 5.74 -9.70 9.12
C THR A 116 4.44 -10.52 9.18
N TYR A 117 4.11 -11.17 10.32
CA TYR A 117 2.98 -12.11 10.41
C TYR A 117 1.91 -11.60 11.38
N PRO A 118 0.93 -10.82 10.91
CA PRO A 118 -0.09 -10.27 11.80
C PRO A 118 -1.07 -11.34 12.29
N THR A 119 -1.70 -11.08 13.43
CA THR A 119 -2.68 -11.97 14.08
C THR A 119 -4.07 -11.92 13.44
N HIS A 120 -4.35 -10.91 12.60
CA HIS A 120 -5.63 -10.83 11.88
C HIS A 120 -5.67 -11.80 10.69
N ALA A 121 -6.83 -11.86 10.03
CA ALA A 121 -7.02 -12.65 8.81
C ALA A 121 -6.03 -12.24 7.72
N LYS A 122 -5.60 -13.19 6.90
CA LYS A 122 -4.65 -12.96 5.79
C LYS A 122 -5.13 -13.73 4.58
N MET A 123 -4.88 -13.22 3.39
CA MET A 123 -5.17 -13.85 2.09
C MET A 123 -6.67 -13.99 1.74
N ASP A 124 -7.57 -14.00 2.73
CA ASP A 124 -9.00 -14.15 2.51
C ASP A 124 -9.55 -13.11 1.52
N GLY A 125 -10.31 -13.58 0.53
CA GLY A 125 -10.98 -12.72 -0.45
C GLY A 125 -10.14 -12.30 -1.67
N ILE A 126 -8.86 -12.69 -1.73
CA ILE A 126 -8.04 -12.47 -2.93
C ILE A 126 -8.64 -13.19 -4.13
N THR A 127 -8.77 -12.47 -5.25
CA THR A 127 -9.24 -13.02 -6.54
C THR A 127 -8.13 -13.10 -7.58
N GLY A 128 -7.04 -12.33 -7.43
CA GLY A 128 -5.87 -12.28 -8.29
C GLY A 128 -4.62 -12.94 -7.69
N THR A 129 -4.74 -14.12 -7.09
CA THR A 129 -3.64 -14.76 -6.34
C THR A 129 -2.37 -14.98 -7.16
N ASN A 130 -1.21 -14.77 -6.54
CA ASN A 130 0.11 -15.08 -7.07
C ASN A 130 0.68 -16.40 -6.50
N ASP A 131 -0.16 -17.24 -5.87
CA ASP A 131 0.20 -18.51 -5.20
C ASP A 131 1.31 -18.39 -4.13
N GLN A 132 1.57 -17.18 -3.60
CA GLN A 132 2.40 -16.99 -2.41
C GLN A 132 1.55 -17.13 -1.15
N VAL A 133 2.17 -17.49 -0.03
CA VAL A 133 1.48 -17.63 1.26
C VAL A 133 2.26 -16.88 2.33
N PRO A 134 1.60 -16.40 3.39
CA PRO A 134 2.31 -15.68 4.43
C PRO A 134 3.11 -16.68 5.26
N VAL A 135 4.41 -16.47 5.37
CA VAL A 135 5.31 -17.23 6.22
C VAL A 135 5.97 -16.25 7.20
N PRO A 136 6.04 -16.54 8.50
CA PRO A 136 6.69 -15.66 9.46
C PRO A 136 8.18 -15.41 9.13
N ALA A 137 8.60 -14.14 9.22
CA ALA A 137 9.93 -13.62 8.92
C ALA A 137 10.67 -13.17 10.19
N PRO A 138 10.91 -14.07 11.17
CA PRO A 138 11.53 -13.67 12.43
C PRO A 138 12.89 -13.02 12.16
N GLY A 139 13.10 -11.85 12.78
CA GLY A 139 14.29 -11.02 12.59
C GLY A 139 14.14 -9.96 11.50
N TYR A 140 12.93 -9.77 10.93
CA TYR A 140 12.66 -8.61 10.09
C TYR A 140 12.74 -7.33 10.93
N VAL A 141 13.59 -6.39 10.49
CA VAL A 141 13.84 -5.14 11.20
C VAL A 141 13.74 -3.98 10.20
N SER A 142 12.88 -3.02 10.51
CA SER A 142 12.67 -1.80 9.75
C SER A 142 13.40 -0.62 10.39
N PRO A 143 14.41 -0.04 9.72
CA PRO A 143 15.10 1.16 10.18
C PRO A 143 14.31 2.42 9.78
N ILE A 144 13.89 3.18 10.77
CA ILE A 144 13.19 4.47 10.62
C ILE A 144 14.16 5.58 10.98
N ARG A 145 14.45 6.49 10.04
CA ARG A 145 15.37 7.61 10.30
C ARG A 145 14.83 8.53 11.41
N LEU A 146 15.65 8.83 12.41
CA LEU A 146 15.24 9.68 13.56
C LEU A 146 15.31 11.19 13.26
N ALA A 147 16.17 11.58 12.32
CA ALA A 147 16.35 12.96 11.87
C ALA A 147 15.95 13.08 10.38
N PRO A 148 14.64 13.07 10.06
CA PRO A 148 14.18 13.10 8.69
C PRO A 148 14.53 14.44 8.02
N LYS A 149 14.88 14.39 6.74
CA LYS A 149 15.14 15.57 5.91
C LYS A 149 14.40 15.40 4.60
N VAL A 150 13.72 16.45 4.15
CA VAL A 150 13.02 16.45 2.85
C VAL A 150 14.05 16.27 1.74
N ALA A 151 13.82 15.29 0.87
CA ALA A 151 14.68 15.03 -0.27
C ALA A 151 14.36 15.99 -1.42
N ALA A 152 15.35 16.27 -2.27
CA ALA A 152 15.15 17.10 -3.46
C ALA A 152 14.16 16.49 -4.47
N LYS A 153 14.00 15.16 -4.45
CA LYS A 153 13.06 14.40 -5.27
C LYS A 153 12.51 13.22 -4.48
N PRO A 154 11.25 12.80 -4.75
CA PRO A 154 10.73 11.56 -4.20
C PRO A 154 11.55 10.34 -4.59
N THR A 155 11.58 9.35 -3.71
CA THR A 155 12.27 8.08 -3.91
C THR A 155 11.25 6.94 -3.96
N THR A 156 11.29 6.14 -5.02
CA THR A 156 10.64 4.82 -5.08
C THR A 156 11.70 3.74 -4.94
N ILE A 157 11.34 2.61 -4.34
CA ILE A 157 12.21 1.45 -4.18
C ILE A 157 11.43 0.18 -4.45
N ASP A 158 12.10 -0.82 -4.99
CA ASP A 158 11.57 -2.19 -5.13
C ASP A 158 11.67 -2.92 -3.78
N ALA A 159 10.94 -2.42 -2.78
CA ALA A 159 10.88 -2.90 -1.40
C ALA A 159 9.75 -2.16 -0.65
N ALA A 160 9.53 -2.53 0.61
CA ALA A 160 8.70 -1.75 1.52
C ALA A 160 9.18 -0.29 1.56
N LEU A 161 8.24 0.64 1.65
CA LEU A 161 8.49 2.07 1.89
C LEU A 161 8.43 2.41 3.37
N GLY A 162 7.75 1.59 4.15
CA GLY A 162 7.55 1.80 5.58
C GLY A 162 7.16 0.54 6.32
N VAL A 163 6.82 0.72 7.58
CA VAL A 163 6.33 -0.33 8.46
C VAL A 163 5.13 0.15 9.25
N ALA A 164 4.10 -0.68 9.34
CA ALA A 164 2.94 -0.46 10.19
C ALA A 164 3.29 -0.67 11.67
N VAL A 165 2.52 -0.09 12.58
CA VAL A 165 2.75 -0.23 14.04
C VAL A 165 2.59 -1.66 14.55
N ASN A 166 1.98 -2.57 13.77
CA ASN A 166 1.95 -4.01 14.05
C ASN A 166 3.15 -4.78 13.45
N GLY A 167 4.17 -4.09 12.93
CA GLY A 167 5.40 -4.68 12.39
C GLY A 167 5.27 -5.24 10.97
N VAL A 168 4.14 -5.01 10.31
CA VAL A 168 3.91 -5.45 8.92
C VAL A 168 4.47 -4.41 7.95
N PRO A 169 5.22 -4.80 6.91
CA PRO A 169 5.73 -3.85 5.91
C PRO A 169 4.60 -3.15 5.13
N ILE A 170 4.87 -1.94 4.68
CA ILE A 170 3.97 -1.16 3.83
C ILE A 170 4.67 -0.90 2.49
N TYR A 171 4.04 -1.33 1.41
CA TYR A 171 4.50 -1.17 0.03
C TYR A 171 3.68 -0.10 -0.68
N ASP A 172 4.14 0.33 -1.85
CA ASP A 172 3.34 1.16 -2.76
C ASP A 172 2.12 0.40 -3.31
N TYR A 173 1.25 1.05 -4.08
CA TYR A 173 0.02 0.43 -4.58
C TYR A 173 0.24 -0.78 -5.53
N SER A 174 1.45 -0.98 -6.03
CA SER A 174 1.72 -1.80 -7.20
C SER A 174 2.28 -3.19 -6.89
N SER A 175 2.07 -4.12 -7.82
CA SER A 175 2.68 -5.46 -7.84
C SER A 175 4.05 -5.48 -8.51
N GLN A 176 4.56 -4.31 -8.87
CA GLN A 176 5.90 -4.12 -9.43
C GLN A 176 6.83 -3.46 -8.41
N GLY A 177 8.12 -3.55 -8.68
CA GLY A 177 9.11 -2.74 -7.97
C GLY A 177 9.07 -1.28 -8.40
N ALA A 178 10.14 -0.56 -8.06
CA ALA A 178 10.33 0.88 -8.30
C ALA A 178 9.63 1.43 -9.56
N LEU A 179 8.66 2.32 -9.34
CA LEU A 179 7.87 2.98 -10.38
C LEU A 179 8.24 4.45 -10.54
N ASP A 180 7.79 5.05 -11.64
CA ASP A 180 7.61 6.50 -11.73
C ASP A 180 6.28 6.85 -11.02
N PRO A 181 6.31 7.53 -9.87
CA PRO A 181 5.09 7.80 -9.09
C PRO A 181 4.11 8.72 -9.84
N SER A 182 4.55 9.43 -10.88
CA SER A 182 3.69 10.30 -11.70
C SER A 182 2.83 9.55 -12.73
N VAL A 183 3.10 8.25 -12.93
CA VAL A 183 2.41 7.43 -13.93
C VAL A 183 1.64 6.30 -13.25
N TYR A 184 0.31 6.40 -13.30
CA TYR A 184 -0.57 5.32 -12.87
C TYR A 184 -0.76 4.29 -13.99
N ASP A 185 -0.55 3.02 -13.68
CA ASP A 185 -0.94 1.89 -14.54
C ASP A 185 -1.82 0.88 -13.75
N PRO A 186 -3.10 0.73 -14.13
CA PRO A 186 -4.04 -0.17 -13.44
C PRO A 186 -3.68 -1.65 -13.56
N LYS A 187 -2.81 -2.04 -14.50
CA LYS A 187 -2.37 -3.43 -14.64
C LYS A 187 -1.49 -3.90 -13.49
N PHE A 188 -0.89 -2.96 -12.77
CA PHE A 188 -0.02 -3.25 -11.64
C PHE A 188 -0.66 -2.90 -10.31
N ASP A 189 -1.78 -2.17 -10.30
CA ASP A 189 -2.52 -1.84 -9.07
C ASP A 189 -3.04 -3.11 -8.40
N THR A 190 -2.42 -3.49 -7.29
CA THR A 190 -2.74 -4.71 -6.53
C THR A 190 -4.19 -4.75 -6.06
N LYS A 191 -4.80 -3.60 -5.77
CA LYS A 191 -6.20 -3.52 -5.38
C LYS A 191 -7.10 -3.72 -6.59
N ALA A 192 -6.81 -3.07 -7.71
CA ALA A 192 -7.60 -3.18 -8.93
C ALA A 192 -7.50 -4.57 -9.58
N THR A 193 -6.35 -5.24 -9.45
CA THR A 193 -6.12 -6.60 -9.96
C THR A 193 -6.59 -7.70 -8.99
N GLY A 194 -7.18 -7.33 -7.85
CA GLY A 194 -7.77 -8.27 -6.89
C GLY A 194 -6.74 -9.06 -6.08
N GLU A 195 -5.52 -8.55 -5.95
CA GLU A 195 -4.40 -9.20 -5.24
C GLU A 195 -4.44 -9.02 -3.73
N LEU A 196 -5.25 -8.09 -3.22
CA LEU A 196 -5.34 -7.79 -1.80
C LEU A 196 -6.45 -8.58 -1.11
N ASP A 197 -6.17 -8.97 0.13
CA ASP A 197 -7.15 -9.59 1.02
C ASP A 197 -8.09 -8.56 1.65
N VAL A 198 -9.03 -9.04 2.46
CA VAL A 198 -10.00 -8.22 3.21
C VAL A 198 -9.34 -7.18 4.15
N CYS A 199 -8.05 -7.33 4.44
CA CYS A 199 -7.26 -6.45 5.30
C CYS A 199 -6.33 -5.52 4.50
N ASN A 200 -6.49 -5.46 3.17
CA ASN A 200 -5.70 -4.66 2.23
C ASN A 200 -4.21 -5.05 2.14
N GLY A 201 -3.88 -6.31 2.47
CA GLY A 201 -2.55 -6.85 2.32
C GLY A 201 -2.52 -8.15 1.52
N HIS A 202 -1.32 -8.63 1.22
CA HIS A 202 -1.12 -9.93 0.57
C HIS A 202 0.28 -10.48 0.84
N SER A 203 0.61 -11.63 0.24
CA SER A 203 1.95 -12.20 0.32
C SER A 203 2.75 -12.00 -0.96
N GLY A 204 3.98 -11.48 -0.84
CA GLY A 204 4.91 -11.31 -1.96
C GLY A 204 5.84 -12.48 -2.17
N ARG A 205 6.83 -12.29 -3.05
CA ARG A 205 7.85 -13.30 -3.42
C ARG A 205 8.69 -13.81 -2.24
N GLY A 206 8.75 -13.04 -1.16
CA GLY A 206 9.41 -13.44 0.08
C GLY A 206 8.59 -14.40 0.94
N ASP A 207 7.38 -14.76 0.48
CA ASP A 207 6.34 -15.34 1.34
C ASP A 207 6.16 -14.50 2.62
N ASP A 208 6.29 -13.18 2.53
CA ASP A 208 6.01 -12.21 3.60
C ASP A 208 4.67 -11.53 3.35
N TYR A 209 3.93 -11.29 4.42
CA TYR A 209 2.69 -10.53 4.35
C TYR A 209 2.98 -9.03 4.47
N HIS A 210 2.38 -8.21 3.61
CA HIS A 210 2.51 -6.75 3.64
C HIS A 210 1.27 -6.04 3.10
N TYR A 211 1.13 -4.76 3.41
CA TYR A 211 0.02 -3.92 2.96
C TYR A 211 0.36 -3.11 1.73
N HIS A 212 -0.62 -2.92 0.84
CA HIS A 212 -0.57 -1.99 -0.31
C HIS A 212 -1.63 -0.87 -0.22
N ALA A 213 -2.51 -0.93 0.77
CA ALA A 213 -3.54 0.07 1.05
C ALA A 213 -3.79 0.16 2.56
N ALA A 214 -4.74 1.01 2.98
CA ALA A 214 -5.07 1.22 4.39
C ALA A 214 -5.22 -0.10 5.18
N PRO A 215 -4.42 -0.38 6.22
CA PRO A 215 -4.45 -1.64 6.97
C PRO A 215 -5.70 -1.82 7.85
N THR A 216 -6.88 -2.00 7.25
CA THR A 216 -8.19 -1.91 7.92
C THR A 216 -8.32 -2.84 9.14
N CYS A 217 -7.83 -4.08 9.04
CA CYS A 217 -7.86 -5.03 10.15
C CYS A 217 -6.92 -4.66 11.29
N MET A 218 -5.74 -4.11 10.98
CA MET A 218 -4.81 -3.60 11.99
C MET A 218 -5.40 -2.37 12.67
N MET A 219 -5.94 -1.42 11.90
CA MET A 219 -6.63 -0.22 12.41
C MET A 219 -7.78 -0.58 13.36
N ALA A 220 -8.60 -1.58 12.99
CA ALA A 220 -9.69 -2.06 13.83
C ALA A 220 -9.22 -2.72 15.15
N ALA A 221 -8.00 -3.24 15.17
CA ALA A 221 -7.40 -3.87 16.34
C ALA A 221 -6.62 -2.89 17.24
N MET A 222 -6.35 -1.66 16.78
CA MET A 222 -5.59 -0.66 17.54
C MET A 222 -6.35 -0.22 18.79
N LYS A 223 -5.66 -0.19 19.94
CA LYS A 223 -6.24 0.30 21.21
C LYS A 223 -6.46 1.82 21.24
N ASN A 224 -5.65 2.58 20.50
CA ASN A 224 -5.72 4.04 20.38
C ASN A 224 -6.31 4.49 19.03
N ALA A 225 -7.12 3.64 18.37
CA ALA A 225 -7.70 3.95 17.06
C ALA A 225 -8.36 5.34 17.03
N GLY A 226 -8.05 6.12 16.00
CA GLY A 226 -8.59 7.46 15.82
C GLY A 226 -7.71 8.31 14.88
N PRO A 227 -8.13 9.55 14.57
CA PRO A 227 -7.41 10.40 13.61
C PRO A 227 -5.96 10.72 13.99
N ARG A 228 -5.65 10.77 15.29
CA ARG A 228 -4.29 11.00 15.82
C ARG A 228 -3.41 9.75 15.82
N ALA A 229 -3.98 8.58 15.55
CA ALA A 229 -3.26 7.34 15.63
C ALA A 229 -2.27 7.24 14.46
N ILE A 230 -0.99 7.09 14.77
CA ILE A 230 0.03 6.77 13.78
C ILE A 230 -0.15 5.30 13.40
N LEU A 231 -0.43 5.05 12.13
CA LEU A 231 -0.62 3.72 11.56
C LEU A 231 0.72 3.05 11.25
N GLY A 232 1.76 3.83 11.01
CA GLY A 232 3.09 3.35 10.66
C GLY A 232 4.06 4.49 10.40
N TRP A 233 5.25 4.14 9.91
CA TRP A 233 6.32 5.08 9.61
C TRP A 233 6.95 4.76 8.27
N GLY A 234 7.18 5.78 7.45
CA GLY A 234 8.06 5.69 6.29
C GLY A 234 9.51 5.50 6.74
N PHE A 235 10.32 4.80 5.96
CA PHE A 235 11.74 4.60 6.27
C PHE A 235 12.55 5.91 6.29
N ASP A 236 12.02 6.96 5.66
CA ASP A 236 12.54 8.32 5.70
C ASP A 236 12.25 9.06 7.02
N GLY A 237 11.48 8.47 7.93
CA GLY A 237 11.20 9.01 9.27
C GLY A 237 9.91 9.82 9.38
N TYR A 238 9.01 9.82 8.38
CA TYR A 238 7.73 10.52 8.51
C TYR A 238 6.58 9.55 8.89
N PRO A 239 5.66 9.97 9.79
CA PRO A 239 4.55 9.12 10.21
C PRO A 239 3.50 8.97 9.11
N ILE A 240 2.77 7.85 9.18
CA ILE A 240 1.65 7.51 8.30
C ILE A 240 0.37 7.55 9.14
N TYR A 241 -0.62 8.35 8.73
CA TYR A 241 -1.93 8.47 9.37
C TYR A 241 -3.05 7.89 8.50
N GLY A 242 -4.27 7.81 9.05
CA GLY A 242 -5.48 7.42 8.31
C GLY A 242 -5.97 8.49 7.31
N ASN A 243 -7.17 8.33 6.77
CA ASN A 243 -7.77 9.21 5.74
C ASN A 243 -8.16 10.63 6.23
N SER A 244 -7.85 10.99 7.47
CA SER A 244 -8.21 12.29 8.06
C SER A 244 -6.98 12.94 8.69
N ASN A 245 -7.03 14.27 8.84
CA ASN A 245 -5.99 14.98 9.58
C ASN A 245 -6.00 14.53 11.06
N PRO A 246 -4.87 14.69 11.80
CA PRO A 246 -4.83 14.34 13.22
C PRO A 246 -5.83 15.07 14.11
N ASP A 247 -6.36 16.22 13.70
CA ASP A 247 -7.44 16.92 14.41
C ASP A 247 -8.85 16.38 14.10
N GLY A 248 -8.96 15.37 13.23
CA GLY A 248 -10.20 14.76 12.79
C GLY A 248 -10.86 15.45 11.59
N THR A 249 -10.30 16.54 11.08
CA THR A 249 -10.83 17.19 9.88
C THR A 249 -10.58 16.34 8.63
N PRO A 250 -11.49 16.39 7.63
CA PRO A 250 -11.27 15.72 6.36
C PRO A 250 -10.07 16.33 5.62
N ILE A 251 -9.40 15.53 4.79
CA ILE A 251 -8.36 15.99 3.87
C ILE A 251 -9.04 16.34 2.55
N ALA A 252 -8.93 17.60 2.10
CA ALA A 252 -9.56 18.00 0.84
C ALA A 252 -8.84 17.40 -0.37
N ALA A 253 -9.56 17.28 -1.49
CA ALA A 253 -9.00 16.80 -2.74
C ALA A 253 -7.82 17.69 -3.18
N GLY A 254 -6.69 17.07 -3.53
CA GLY A 254 -5.47 17.76 -3.97
C GLY A 254 -4.56 18.26 -2.84
N GLU A 255 -4.89 18.03 -1.57
CA GLU A 255 -3.98 18.36 -0.46
C GLU A 255 -2.81 17.38 -0.30
N LEU A 256 -2.99 16.14 -0.75
CA LEU A 256 -1.96 15.12 -0.73
C LEU A 256 -1.20 15.17 -2.06
N ASP A 257 0.13 15.14 -1.98
CA ASP A 257 0.98 15.03 -3.16
C ASP A 257 1.00 13.60 -3.72
N VAL A 258 1.79 13.41 -4.78
CA VAL A 258 1.93 12.12 -5.47
C VAL A 258 2.40 10.97 -4.57
N CYS A 259 3.07 11.25 -3.45
CA CYS A 259 3.49 10.23 -2.49
C CYS A 259 2.44 9.96 -1.40
N ASN A 260 1.26 10.56 -1.51
CA ASN A 260 0.22 10.61 -0.49
C ASN A 260 0.65 11.36 0.78
N SER A 261 1.45 12.42 0.62
CA SER A 261 2.04 13.18 1.72
C SER A 261 1.61 14.65 1.74
N LYS A 262 1.67 15.26 2.93
CA LYS A 262 1.47 16.71 3.15
C LYS A 262 2.36 17.24 4.29
N PRO A 263 2.54 18.56 4.43
CA PRO A 263 3.27 19.15 5.56
C PRO A 263 2.67 18.74 6.91
N ASP A 264 3.53 18.60 7.92
CA ASP A 264 3.17 18.30 9.30
C ASP A 264 3.86 19.28 10.26
N PRO A 265 3.15 19.90 11.23
CA PRO A 265 3.76 20.85 12.15
C PRO A 265 4.69 20.22 13.20
N THR A 266 4.57 18.91 13.44
CA THR A 266 5.36 18.17 14.46
C THR A 266 6.56 17.49 13.83
N PHE A 267 6.34 16.80 12.70
CA PHE A 267 7.33 15.96 12.03
C PHE A 267 7.90 16.61 10.75
N GLY A 268 7.42 17.80 10.37
CA GLY A 268 7.74 18.47 9.10
C GLY A 268 6.92 17.94 7.93
N ARG A 269 6.76 16.62 7.81
CA ARG A 269 5.92 15.94 6.81
C ARG A 269 5.17 14.77 7.45
N ARG A 270 4.07 14.37 6.80
CA ARG A 270 3.33 13.15 7.13
C ARG A 270 2.76 12.51 5.87
N TYR A 271 2.53 11.20 5.91
CA TYR A 271 1.78 10.45 4.92
C TYR A 271 0.37 10.18 5.41
N HIS A 272 -0.53 9.88 4.48
CA HIS A 272 -1.88 9.45 4.76
C HIS A 272 -2.24 8.21 3.95
N THR A 273 -3.20 7.45 4.45
CA THR A 273 -3.99 6.54 3.63
C THR A 273 -5.06 7.33 2.85
N SER A 274 -5.63 6.71 1.82
CA SER A 274 -6.72 7.29 1.02
C SER A 274 -7.63 6.19 0.44
N ASP A 275 -8.86 6.55 0.08
CA ASP A 275 -9.78 5.59 -0.55
C ASP A 275 -9.47 5.36 -2.04
N ALA A 276 -8.94 6.39 -2.70
CA ALA A 276 -8.44 6.36 -4.07
C ALA A 276 -6.92 6.13 -4.10
N HIS A 277 -6.42 5.72 -5.27
CA HIS A 277 -4.99 5.62 -5.55
C HIS A 277 -4.24 6.88 -5.05
N PRO A 278 -3.12 6.72 -4.34
CA PRO A 278 -2.35 5.47 -4.16
C PRO A 278 -2.73 4.60 -2.94
N TYR A 279 -3.86 4.89 -2.29
CA TYR A 279 -4.43 4.18 -1.13
C TYR A 279 -3.63 4.25 0.18
N ILE A 280 -2.31 4.36 0.08
CA ILE A 280 -1.33 4.53 1.17
C ILE A 280 -0.11 5.27 0.60
N VAL A 281 1.06 5.22 1.25
CA VAL A 281 2.31 5.81 0.75
C VAL A 281 2.74 5.17 -0.58
N GLN A 282 3.06 5.99 -1.58
CA GLN A 282 3.54 5.53 -2.91
C GLN A 282 5.04 5.76 -3.14
N CYS A 283 5.60 6.76 -2.46
CA CYS A 283 7.00 7.12 -2.56
C CYS A 283 7.45 7.82 -1.28
N LEU A 284 8.78 7.91 -1.08
CA LEU A 284 9.37 8.56 0.08
C LEU A 284 9.83 9.97 -0.27
N VAL A 285 9.41 10.94 0.54
CA VAL A 285 9.63 12.38 0.34
C VAL A 285 10.82 12.89 1.14
N GLY A 286 11.33 12.08 2.08
CA GLY A 286 12.56 12.32 2.80
C GLY A 286 13.74 11.48 2.30
N GLU A 287 14.93 11.83 2.79
CA GLU A 287 16.18 11.12 2.49
C GLU A 287 16.21 9.74 3.15
N ILE A 288 16.49 8.71 2.35
CA ILE A 288 16.70 7.34 2.83
C ILE A 288 18.11 6.84 2.56
N ASP A 289 18.53 5.87 3.36
CA ASP A 289 19.62 4.97 2.99
C ASP A 289 19.01 3.73 2.32
N ALA A 290 18.91 3.76 0.99
CA ALA A 290 18.30 2.66 0.22
C ALA A 290 19.03 1.32 0.40
N ALA A 291 20.31 1.32 0.80
CA ALA A 291 21.06 0.10 1.08
C ALA A 291 20.63 -0.56 2.41
N LYS A 292 19.97 0.19 3.31
CA LYS A 292 19.38 -0.30 4.56
C LYS A 292 17.91 -0.71 4.42
N ALA A 293 17.28 -0.45 3.28
CA ALA A 293 15.87 -0.79 3.08
C ALA A 293 15.67 -2.31 3.25
N PRO A 294 14.90 -2.74 4.27
CA PRO A 294 14.77 -4.15 4.61
C PRO A 294 14.00 -4.88 3.52
N ARG A 295 14.49 -6.08 3.21
CA ARG A 295 13.83 -7.00 2.29
C ARG A 295 13.73 -8.35 2.93
N VAL A 296 12.61 -9.01 2.65
CA VAL A 296 12.49 -10.43 2.92
C VAL A 296 13.10 -11.18 1.74
N SER A 297 14.08 -12.04 2.03
CA SER A 297 14.57 -12.99 1.03
C SER A 297 13.59 -14.14 0.81
N PRO A 298 13.40 -14.60 -0.44
CA PRO A 298 12.63 -15.80 -0.73
C PRO A 298 13.12 -17.02 0.06
N LEU A 299 12.20 -17.93 0.35
CA LEU A 299 12.53 -19.20 1.00
C LEU A 299 13.43 -20.05 0.11
N THR A 300 14.36 -20.77 0.73
CA THR A 300 15.32 -21.67 0.07
C THR A 300 15.02 -23.13 0.40
N LYS A 301 15.10 -24.03 -0.56
CA LYS A 301 14.85 -25.45 -0.34
C LYS A 301 15.95 -26.06 0.55
N GLN A 302 15.54 -26.79 1.57
CA GLN A 302 16.46 -27.52 2.44
C GLN A 302 17.27 -28.54 1.62
N GLY A 303 18.59 -28.55 1.81
CA GLY A 303 19.50 -29.42 1.04
C GLY A 303 19.91 -28.87 -0.33
N GLY A 304 19.53 -27.63 -0.66
CA GLY A 304 19.87 -26.98 -1.92
C GLY A 304 18.84 -27.21 -3.03
N GLY A 305 19.07 -26.60 -4.20
CA GLY A 305 18.19 -26.77 -5.37
C GLY A 305 17.17 -25.66 -5.61
N GLY A 306 17.42 -24.44 -5.13
CA GLY A 306 16.59 -23.26 -5.41
C GLY A 306 15.55 -22.95 -4.33
N GLY A 307 14.60 -22.05 -4.63
CA GLY A 307 13.51 -21.67 -3.73
C GLY A 307 12.20 -22.39 -4.02
N ARG A 308 11.11 -21.96 -3.38
CA ARG A 308 9.77 -22.32 -3.86
C ARG A 308 9.58 -21.82 -5.29
N PRO A 309 8.93 -22.60 -6.18
CA PRO A 309 8.62 -22.12 -7.53
C PRO A 309 7.91 -20.76 -7.46
N PRO A 310 8.28 -19.78 -8.31
CA PRO A 310 7.53 -18.53 -8.39
C PRO A 310 6.08 -18.84 -8.75
N GLY A 311 5.15 -18.27 -8.01
CA GLY A 311 3.75 -18.52 -8.29
C GLY A 311 3.28 -17.83 -9.57
N GLN A 312 2.30 -18.46 -10.22
CA GLN A 312 1.67 -18.01 -11.46
C GLN A 312 0.25 -17.58 -11.18
N LYS A 313 -0.13 -16.39 -11.65
CA LYS A 313 -1.49 -15.87 -11.49
C LYS A 313 -2.47 -16.66 -12.38
N PRO A 314 -3.51 -17.31 -11.83
CA PRO A 314 -4.52 -17.99 -12.63
C PRO A 314 -5.26 -17.00 -13.55
N PRO A 315 -5.33 -17.24 -14.88
CA PRO A 315 -6.01 -16.32 -15.80
C PRO A 315 -7.50 -16.17 -15.47
N GLY A 316 -7.99 -14.93 -15.38
CA GLY A 316 -9.39 -14.67 -15.00
C GLY A 316 -9.67 -14.82 -13.50
N GLY A 317 -8.64 -15.05 -12.69
CA GLY A 317 -8.72 -15.07 -11.24
C GLY A 317 -9.23 -16.38 -10.63
N VAL A 318 -9.44 -16.33 -9.32
CA VAL A 318 -9.86 -17.45 -8.48
C VAL A 318 -11.09 -17.08 -7.65
N GLN A 319 -11.76 -18.10 -7.11
CA GLN A 319 -12.90 -17.94 -6.21
C GLN A 319 -12.60 -18.56 -4.85
N ASN A 320 -13.28 -18.06 -3.82
CA ASN A 320 -13.26 -18.64 -2.48
C ASN A 320 -11.85 -18.82 -1.89
N LEU A 321 -10.92 -17.92 -2.22
CA LEU A 321 -9.58 -17.98 -1.65
C LEU A 321 -9.64 -17.68 -0.15
N LYS A 322 -9.10 -18.59 0.64
CA LYS A 322 -9.05 -18.49 2.09
C LYS A 322 -7.78 -19.12 2.66
N LEU A 323 -7.22 -18.52 3.70
CA LEU A 323 -6.19 -19.14 4.53
C LEU A 323 -6.79 -19.60 5.87
N VAL A 324 -6.58 -20.88 6.22
CA VAL A 324 -6.96 -21.44 7.52
C VAL A 324 -5.70 -21.75 8.31
N GLU A 325 -5.63 -21.22 9.53
CA GLU A 325 -4.61 -21.55 10.52
C GLU A 325 -5.19 -22.48 11.58
N GLN A 326 -4.52 -23.60 11.86
CA GLN A 326 -4.93 -24.60 12.84
C GLN A 326 -4.13 -24.45 14.14
N SER A 327 -4.67 -24.96 15.24
CA SER A 327 -4.05 -24.88 16.58
C SER A 327 -2.74 -25.67 16.70
N ASP A 328 -2.50 -26.62 15.79
CA ASP A 328 -1.23 -27.37 15.69
C ASP A 328 -0.13 -26.61 14.92
N GLY A 329 -0.42 -25.39 14.47
CA GLY A 329 0.48 -24.57 13.68
C GLY A 329 0.47 -24.86 12.17
N SER A 330 -0.37 -25.80 11.72
CA SER A 330 -0.60 -26.07 10.29
C SER A 330 -1.41 -24.95 9.67
N ARG A 331 -1.07 -24.61 8.43
CA ARG A 331 -1.72 -23.55 7.65
C ARG A 331 -2.09 -24.08 6.28
N THR A 332 -3.25 -23.71 5.77
CA THR A 332 -3.71 -24.16 4.46
C THR A 332 -4.43 -23.04 3.74
N MET A 333 -3.88 -22.61 2.61
CA MET A 333 -4.57 -21.73 1.68
C MET A 333 -5.29 -22.59 0.65
N THR A 334 -6.57 -22.32 0.39
CA THR A 334 -7.38 -23.02 -0.62
C THR A 334 -8.09 -22.03 -1.54
N TYR A 335 -8.32 -22.39 -2.79
CA TYR A 335 -9.16 -21.63 -3.73
C TYR A 335 -9.72 -22.51 -4.84
N GLU A 336 -10.68 -21.99 -5.60
CA GLU A 336 -11.29 -22.64 -6.75
C GLU A 336 -10.92 -21.91 -8.06
N HIS A 337 -10.55 -22.68 -9.09
CA HIS A 337 -10.28 -22.16 -10.42
C HIS A 337 -10.57 -23.22 -11.49
N GLY A 338 -11.31 -22.87 -12.54
CA GLY A 338 -11.63 -23.79 -13.64
C GLY A 338 -12.37 -25.07 -13.20
N GLY A 339 -13.20 -25.00 -12.16
CA GLY A 339 -13.92 -26.15 -11.59
C GLY A 339 -13.06 -27.11 -10.77
N GLN A 340 -11.82 -26.74 -10.45
CA GLN A 340 -10.92 -27.49 -9.58
C GLN A 340 -10.61 -26.72 -8.30
N THR A 341 -10.39 -27.46 -7.22
CA THR A 341 -9.90 -26.91 -5.95
C THR A 341 -8.40 -27.09 -5.86
N TYR A 342 -7.70 -26.02 -5.52
CA TYR A 342 -6.27 -25.95 -5.33
C TYR A 342 -5.94 -25.68 -3.86
N SER A 343 -4.73 -26.06 -3.42
CA SER A 343 -4.31 -25.88 -2.03
C SER A 343 -2.81 -25.70 -1.88
N ILE A 344 -2.40 -24.84 -0.95
CA ILE A 344 -1.01 -24.74 -0.46
C ILE A 344 -1.05 -24.92 1.06
N ALA A 345 -0.57 -26.06 1.54
CA ALA A 345 -0.47 -26.35 2.97
C ALA A 345 0.99 -26.27 3.44
N TYR A 346 1.20 -25.74 4.65
CA TYR A 346 2.52 -25.64 5.24
C TYR A 346 2.47 -25.60 6.76
N ARG A 347 3.53 -26.09 7.40
CA ARG A 347 3.70 -26.06 8.85
C ARG A 347 5.18 -25.96 9.22
N LEU A 348 5.48 -25.55 10.45
CA LEU A 348 6.87 -25.49 10.91
C LEU A 348 7.49 -26.90 10.86
N SER A 349 8.70 -26.99 10.32
CA SER A 349 9.50 -28.22 10.26
C SER A 349 10.26 -28.42 11.57
N THR A 350 10.86 -29.60 11.76
CA THR A 350 11.79 -29.85 12.87
C THR A 350 13.09 -29.05 12.74
N THR A 351 13.39 -28.55 11.54
CA THR A 351 14.55 -27.67 11.31
C THR A 351 14.17 -26.22 11.61
N PRO A 352 14.92 -25.49 12.45
CA PRO A 352 14.62 -24.09 12.76
C PRO A 352 14.49 -23.22 11.52
N ARG A 353 13.49 -22.32 11.51
CA ARG A 353 13.19 -21.40 10.40
C ARG A 353 12.92 -22.13 9.07
N CYS A 354 12.44 -23.36 9.11
CA CYS A 354 12.00 -24.11 7.95
C CYS A 354 10.54 -24.55 8.08
N TRP A 355 9.86 -24.70 6.95
CA TRP A 355 8.48 -25.15 6.87
C TRP A 355 8.37 -26.30 5.87
N ASP A 356 7.60 -27.31 6.24
CA ASP A 356 7.27 -28.42 5.35
C ASP A 356 6.01 -28.04 4.56
N PHE A 357 6.11 -28.06 3.23
CA PHE A 357 5.04 -27.69 2.31
C PHE A 357 4.44 -28.90 1.60
N GLU A 358 3.13 -28.83 1.37
CA GLU A 358 2.36 -29.64 0.43
C GLU A 358 1.62 -28.68 -0.52
N ASP A 359 2.15 -28.52 -1.73
CA ASP A 359 1.69 -27.55 -2.73
C ASP A 359 0.99 -28.24 -3.90
N ARG A 360 -0.31 -28.01 -4.01
CA ARG A 360 -1.17 -28.45 -5.11
C ARG A 360 -1.91 -27.24 -5.68
N SER A 361 -1.14 -26.24 -6.08
CA SER A 361 -1.63 -24.97 -6.63
C SER A 361 -1.74 -24.98 -8.16
N TYR A 362 -2.27 -23.90 -8.72
CA TYR A 362 -2.25 -23.65 -10.16
C TYR A 362 -0.81 -23.62 -10.69
N SER A 363 0.11 -23.04 -9.92
CA SER A 363 1.54 -22.98 -10.23
C SER A 363 2.21 -24.35 -10.39
N THR A 364 1.70 -25.39 -9.71
CA THR A 364 2.18 -26.77 -9.86
C THR A 364 1.40 -27.56 -10.92
N GLY A 365 0.50 -26.92 -11.66
CA GLY A 365 -0.41 -27.57 -12.60
C GLY A 365 -1.39 -28.52 -11.91
N GLY A 366 -1.71 -28.29 -10.62
CA GLY A 366 -2.55 -29.17 -9.81
C GLY A 366 -1.88 -30.48 -9.39
N VAL A 367 -0.58 -30.65 -9.63
CA VAL A 367 0.22 -31.79 -9.20
C VAL A 367 0.78 -31.52 -7.81
N LEU A 368 0.60 -32.46 -6.88
CA LEU A 368 1.10 -32.32 -5.52
C LEU A 368 2.63 -32.35 -5.48
N GLN A 369 3.23 -31.27 -5.00
CA GLN A 369 4.65 -31.13 -4.74
C GLN A 369 4.89 -31.02 -3.23
N ARG A 370 5.98 -31.63 -2.75
CA ARG A 370 6.40 -31.57 -1.35
C ARG A 370 7.81 -31.05 -1.24
N GLY A 371 8.08 -30.28 -0.20
CA GLY A 371 9.42 -29.81 0.10
C GLY A 371 9.50 -29.06 1.41
N THR A 372 10.69 -29.07 2.01
CA THR A 372 11.00 -28.25 3.18
C THR A 372 11.74 -27.01 2.70
N TYR A 373 11.24 -25.83 3.07
CA TYR A 373 11.78 -24.54 2.65
C TYR A 373 12.11 -23.67 3.86
N CYS A 374 13.27 -23.03 3.83
CA CYS A 374 13.89 -22.36 4.96
C CYS A 374 14.13 -20.89 4.68
N ARG A 375 13.99 -20.07 5.71
CA ARG A 375 14.41 -18.67 5.67
C ARG A 375 15.91 -18.57 5.90
N PRO A 376 16.66 -17.89 5.02
CA PRO A 376 18.11 -17.73 5.18
C PRO A 376 18.49 -16.92 6.43
#